data_AF-A0A482RGM3-F1
#
_entry.id   AF-A0A482RGM3-F1
#
_cell.length_a   1.000
_cell.length_b   1.000
_cell.length_c   1.000
_cell.angle_alpha   90.00
_cell.angle_beta   90.00
_cell.angle_gamma   90.00
#
_symmetry.space_group_name_H-M   'P 1'
#
loop_
_entity.id
_entity.type
_entity.pdbx_description
1 polymer ?
#
loop_
_entity_poly.entity_id
_entity_poly.type
_entity_poly.pdbx_seq_one_letter_code
_entity_poly.pdbx_strand_id
1 'polypeptide(L)'
;MRLWDETFPTAIMSFDLNTSVGDVAWAPYSSTVFAAVTDEGKVNVYDLHANKHEQLCEQKIVKKAKCTHVQFSARAPILLVGDSAGGVTSLKLSPNLRKITPIPVPVQKKVCCQAW
;
A
#
# COMPACT_ATOMS: atom_id res chain seq x y z
N MET A 1 8.17 -7.58 5.47
CA MET A 1 7.96 -7.31 4.03
C MET A 1 9.16 -6.58 3.46
N ARG A 2 9.51 -6.75 2.18
CA ARG A 2 10.68 -6.11 1.55
C ARG A 2 10.28 -5.44 0.25
N LEU A 3 10.77 -4.23 0.01
CA LEU A 3 10.66 -3.54 -1.28
C LEU A 3 11.94 -3.79 -2.08
N TRP A 4 11.76 -4.18 -3.33
CA TRP A 4 12.84 -4.54 -4.24
C TRP A 4 12.83 -3.61 -5.45
N ASP A 5 14.01 -3.30 -5.93
CA ASP A 5 14.24 -2.64 -7.20
C ASP A 5 15.16 -3.57 -7.99
N GLU A 6 14.84 -3.80 -9.26
CA GLU A 6 15.56 -4.72 -10.14
C GLU A 6 17.04 -4.33 -10.31
N THR A 7 17.35 -3.03 -10.21
CA THR A 7 18.70 -2.52 -10.38
C THR A 7 19.61 -2.83 -9.20
N PHE A 8 19.06 -3.19 -8.04
CA PHE A 8 19.82 -3.48 -6.83
C PHE A 8 19.74 -4.96 -6.45
N PRO A 9 20.86 -5.60 -6.08
CA PRO A 9 20.87 -7.01 -5.65
C PRO A 9 20.29 -7.22 -4.25
N THR A 10 20.01 -6.13 -3.51
CA THR A 10 19.48 -6.14 -2.15
C THR A 10 18.17 -5.36 -2.08
N ALA A 11 17.31 -5.73 -1.14
CA ALA A 11 16.07 -5.00 -0.88
C ALA A 11 16.38 -3.55 -0.49
N ILE A 12 15.73 -2.61 -1.18
CA ILE A 12 15.91 -1.16 -0.95
C ILE A 12 15.25 -0.71 0.37
N MET A 13 14.19 -1.40 0.81
CA MET A 13 13.57 -1.17 2.12
C MET A 13 13.08 -2.49 2.72
N SER A 14 13.15 -2.59 4.05
CA SER A 14 12.61 -3.70 4.83
C SER A 14 11.67 -3.17 5.90
N PHE A 15 10.48 -3.76 5.97
CA PHE A 15 9.43 -3.43 6.93
C PHE A 15 9.25 -4.62 7.86
N ASP A 16 9.58 -4.41 9.14
CA ASP A 16 9.35 -5.40 10.18
C ASP A 16 8.02 -5.13 10.88
N LEU A 17 7.13 -6.12 10.85
CA LEU A 17 5.78 -6.05 11.41
C LEU A 17 5.69 -6.87 12.70
N ASN A 18 6.76 -7.56 13.12
CA ASN A 18 6.79 -8.48 14.26
C ASN A 18 5.74 -9.62 14.21
N THR A 19 5.10 -9.81 13.06
CA THR A 19 4.04 -10.79 12.87
C THR A 19 3.99 -11.23 11.40
N SER A 20 3.37 -12.37 11.15
CA SER A 20 3.16 -12.89 9.80
C SER A 20 2.22 -11.98 9.01
N VAL A 21 2.61 -11.71 7.76
CA VAL A 21 1.81 -10.94 6.81
C VAL A 21 0.97 -11.91 6.00
N GLY A 22 -0.34 -11.68 5.97
CA GLY A 22 -1.27 -12.49 5.18
C GLY A 22 -1.30 -12.09 3.71
N ASP A 23 -1.36 -10.78 3.45
CA ASP A 23 -1.47 -10.21 2.10
C ASP A 23 -1.05 -8.73 2.09
N VAL A 24 -0.71 -8.22 0.91
CA VAL A 24 -0.29 -6.85 0.64
C VAL A 24 -0.90 -6.38 -0.67
N ALA A 25 -1.48 -5.17 -0.67
CA ALA A 25 -2.00 -4.54 -1.87
C ALA A 25 -1.51 -3.10 -2.00
N TRP A 26 -1.17 -2.70 -3.21
CA TRP A 26 -0.87 -1.31 -3.55
C TRP A 26 -2.16 -0.53 -3.82
N ALA A 27 -2.17 0.75 -3.45
CA ALA A 27 -3.28 1.62 -3.76
C ALA A 27 -3.32 1.91 -5.29
N PRO A 28 -4.48 1.83 -5.94
CA PRO A 28 -4.60 2.06 -7.39
C PRO A 28 -4.43 3.53 -7.79
N TYR A 29 -4.41 4.45 -6.82
CA TYR A 29 -4.35 5.90 -7.02
C TYR A 29 -3.05 6.53 -6.50
N SER A 30 -2.14 5.76 -5.89
CA SER A 30 -0.83 6.26 -5.45
C SER A 30 0.20 5.14 -5.42
N SER A 31 1.34 5.37 -6.10
CA SER A 31 2.43 4.40 -6.18
C SER A 31 3.27 4.28 -4.90
N THR A 32 3.04 5.15 -3.91
CA THR A 32 3.75 5.11 -2.62
C THR A 32 2.90 4.54 -1.50
N VAL A 33 1.60 4.34 -1.73
CA VAL A 33 0.66 3.87 -0.71
C VAL A 33 0.35 2.40 -0.91
N PHE A 34 0.46 1.62 0.16
CA PHE A 34 0.05 0.23 0.18
C PHE A 34 -0.52 -0.15 1.55
N ALA A 35 -1.30 -1.22 1.59
CA ALA A 35 -1.81 -1.81 2.83
C ALA A 35 -1.28 -3.24 2.98
N ALA A 36 -1.01 -3.61 4.22
CA ALA A 36 -0.64 -4.96 4.61
C ALA A 36 -1.62 -5.46 5.67
N VAL A 37 -2.05 -6.71 5.54
CA VAL A 37 -2.82 -7.39 6.58
C VAL A 37 -1.95 -8.37 7.32
N THR A 38 -2.20 -8.51 8.62
CA THR A 38 -1.44 -9.42 9.48
C THR A 38 -2.31 -10.52 10.08
N ASP A 39 -1.64 -11.59 10.49
CA ASP A 39 -2.25 -12.71 11.22
C ASP A 39 -2.87 -12.28 12.56
N GLU A 40 -2.42 -11.16 13.13
CA GLU A 40 -3.04 -10.55 14.29
C GLU A 40 -4.39 -9.88 13.98
N GLY A 41 -4.92 -9.99 12.76
CA GLY A 41 -6.22 -9.39 12.43
C GLY A 41 -6.18 -7.87 12.35
N LYS A 42 -5.00 -7.31 12.05
CA LYS A 42 -4.78 -5.87 11.87
C LYS A 42 -4.53 -5.57 10.39
N VAL A 43 -4.92 -4.35 10.00
CA VAL A 43 -4.51 -3.70 8.76
C VAL A 43 -3.53 -2.59 9.10
N ASN A 44 -2.42 -2.57 8.40
CA ASN A 44 -1.43 -1.50 8.46
C ASN A 44 -1.38 -0.82 7.09
N VAL A 45 -1.62 0.50 7.07
CA VAL A 45 -1.52 1.32 5.85
C VAL A 45 -0.25 2.14 5.90
N TYR A 46 0.53 2.06 4.84
CA TYR A 46 1.80 2.74 4.66
C TYR A 46 1.72 3.74 3.52
N ASP A 47 2.43 4.85 3.66
CA ASP A 47 2.70 5.78 2.55
C ASP A 47 4.19 6.15 2.59
N LEU A 48 4.93 5.58 1.65
CA LEU A 48 6.39 5.74 1.55
C LEU A 48 6.81 7.19 1.28
N HIS A 49 5.91 8.03 0.75
CA HIS A 49 6.19 9.44 0.55
C HIS A 49 6.14 10.23 1.86
N ALA A 50 5.16 9.91 2.72
CA ALA A 50 4.94 10.60 3.99
C ALA A 50 5.82 10.06 5.12
N ASN A 51 5.91 8.74 5.27
CA ASN A 51 6.74 8.08 6.27
C ASN A 51 7.30 6.76 5.71
N LYS A 52 8.63 6.64 5.67
CA LYS A 52 9.32 5.49 5.06
C LYS A 52 9.45 4.27 5.98
N HIS A 53 9.31 4.46 7.29
CA HIS A 53 9.66 3.44 8.27
C HIS A 53 8.47 2.94 9.09
N GLU A 54 7.48 3.81 9.32
CA GLU A 54 6.33 3.48 10.16
C GLU A 54 5.02 3.53 9.37
N GLN A 55 4.05 2.74 9.82
CA GLN A 55 2.69 2.78 9.30
C GLN A 55 2.03 4.13 9.61
N LEU A 56 1.30 4.67 8.64
CA LEU A 56 0.47 5.86 8.86
C LEU A 56 -0.77 5.54 9.70
N CYS A 57 -1.25 4.31 9.61
CA CYS A 57 -2.41 3.85 10.33
C CYS A 57 -2.30 2.36 10.61
N GLU A 58 -2.55 1.98 11.86
CA GLU A 58 -2.81 0.61 12.29
C GLU A 58 -4.26 0.53 12.74
N GLN A 59 -5.01 -0.43 12.19
CA GLN A 59 -6.41 -0.65 12.55
C GLN A 59 -6.66 -2.13 12.82
N LYS A 60 -7.14 -2.44 14.02
CA LYS A 60 -7.63 -3.78 14.37
C LYS A 60 -8.98 -4.01 13.69
N ILE A 61 -9.06 -5.07 12.87
CA ILE A 61 -10.25 -5.43 12.08
C ILE A 61 -11.03 -6.54 12.77
N VAL A 62 -10.33 -7.62 13.13
CA VAL A 62 -10.93 -8.81 13.74
C VAL A 62 -10.25 -9.15 15.06
N LYS A 63 -11.03 -9.59 16.05
CA LYS A 63 -10.52 -9.94 17.39
C LYS A 63 -9.99 -11.37 17.48
N LYS A 64 -10.65 -12.33 16.83
CA LYS A 64 -10.42 -13.77 16.97
C LYS A 64 -10.05 -14.50 15.68
N ALA A 65 -9.89 -13.78 14.57
CA ALA A 65 -9.56 -14.33 13.26
C ALA A 65 -8.29 -13.68 12.71
N LYS A 66 -7.74 -14.27 11.66
CA LYS A 66 -6.60 -13.73 10.91
C LYS A 66 -7.12 -12.98 9.69
N CYS A 67 -6.52 -11.85 9.36
CA CYS A 67 -6.80 -11.20 8.07
C CYS A 67 -6.02 -11.93 6.98
N THR A 68 -6.69 -12.32 5.90
CA THR A 68 -6.09 -13.16 4.85
C THR A 68 -5.88 -12.42 3.55
N HIS A 69 -6.75 -11.46 3.22
CA HIS A 69 -6.73 -10.76 1.94
C HIS A 69 -7.03 -9.28 2.14
N VAL A 70 -6.42 -8.41 1.33
CA VAL A 70 -6.65 -6.97 1.33
C VAL A 70 -6.76 -6.44 -0.08
N GLN A 71 -7.76 -5.60 -0.35
CA GLN A 71 -7.94 -5.00 -1.67
C GLN A 71 -8.48 -3.58 -1.62
N PHE A 72 -7.82 -2.68 -2.34
CA PHE A 72 -8.29 -1.32 -2.55
C PHE A 72 -9.36 -1.26 -3.63
N SER A 73 -10.38 -0.44 -3.42
CA SER A 73 -11.29 -0.05 -4.50
C SER A 73 -10.65 1.03 -5.38
N ALA A 74 -10.73 0.86 -6.70
CA ALA A 74 -10.26 1.86 -7.66
C ALA A 74 -11.20 3.07 -7.81
N ARG A 75 -12.47 2.93 -7.40
CA ARG A 75 -13.51 3.95 -7.63
C ARG A 75 -13.86 4.74 -6.37
N ALA A 76 -13.78 4.10 -5.21
CA ALA A 76 -14.15 4.70 -3.94
C ALA A 76 -12.99 4.56 -2.93
N PRO A 77 -12.88 5.46 -1.93
CA PRO A 77 -11.82 5.37 -0.91
C PRO A 77 -12.17 4.30 0.14
N ILE A 78 -12.28 3.06 -0.33
CA ILE A 78 -12.69 1.89 0.44
C ILE A 78 -11.58 0.84 0.37
N LEU A 79 -11.26 0.26 1.52
CA LEU A 79 -10.39 -0.90 1.67
C LEU A 79 -11.25 -2.09 2.09
N LEU A 80 -11.17 -3.19 1.34
CA LEU A 80 -11.82 -4.44 1.67
C LEU A 80 -10.80 -5.38 2.31
N VAL A 81 -11.22 -6.06 3.37
CA VAL A 81 -10.37 -6.99 4.12
C VAL A 81 -11.15 -8.28 4.31
N GLY A 82 -10.58 -9.40 3.85
CA GLY A 82 -11.09 -10.74 4.11
C GLY A 82 -10.43 -11.35 5.36
N ASP A 83 -11.18 -12.16 6.10
CA ASP A 83 -10.67 -12.91 7.25
C ASP A 83 -10.78 -14.43 7.08
N SER A 84 -10.10 -15.17 7.96
CA SER A 84 -10.07 -16.63 7.94
C SER A 84 -11.37 -17.31 8.39
N ALA A 85 -12.31 -16.57 8.98
CA ALA A 85 -13.64 -17.07 9.34
C ALA A 85 -14.66 -16.89 8.19
N GLY A 86 -14.22 -16.39 7.03
CA GLY A 86 -15.06 -16.11 5.88
C GLY A 86 -15.75 -14.74 5.93
N GLY A 87 -15.42 -13.88 6.91
CA GLY A 87 -15.90 -12.52 7.00
C GLY A 87 -15.19 -11.58 6.02
N VAL A 88 -15.92 -10.60 5.51
CA VAL A 88 -15.37 -9.50 4.71
C VAL A 88 -15.78 -8.19 5.36
N THR A 89 -14.79 -7.37 5.70
CA THR A 89 -15.00 -6.04 6.30
C THR A 89 -14.65 -4.95 5.31
N SER A 90 -15.54 -3.97 5.14
CA SER A 90 -15.27 -2.76 4.35
C SER A 90 -14.89 -1.59 5.25
N LEU A 91 -13.77 -0.94 4.95
CA LEU A 91 -13.28 0.20 5.70
C LEU A 91 -13.26 1.45 4.81
N LYS A 92 -13.68 2.59 5.37
CA LYS A 92 -13.55 3.87 4.70
C LYS A 92 -12.21 4.49 5.05
N LEU A 93 -11.38 4.76 4.05
CA LEU A 93 -10.06 5.36 4.25
C LEU A 93 -10.19 6.79 4.77
N SER A 94 -9.35 7.16 5.74
CA SER A 94 -9.29 8.54 6.25
C SER A 94 -8.90 9.50 5.12
N PRO A 95 -9.33 10.78 5.14
CA PRO A 95 -8.97 11.74 4.10
C PRO A 95 -7.45 11.88 3.87
N ASN A 96 -6.65 11.70 4.93
CA ASN A 96 -5.19 11.75 4.85
C ASN A 96 -4.58 10.64 3.99
N LEU A 97 -5.25 9.47 3.93
CA LEU A 97 -4.84 8.32 3.12
C LEU A 97 -5.37 8.37 1.67
N ARG A 98 -6.08 9.45 1.31
CA ARG A 98 -6.61 9.68 -0.05
C ARG A 98 -5.81 10.73 -0.81
N LYS A 99 -4.71 11.22 -0.26
CA LYS A 99 -3.88 12.20 -0.97
C LYS A 99 -3.31 11.53 -2.22
N ILE A 100 -3.81 11.97 -3.37
CA ILE A 100 -3.26 11.57 -4.65
C ILE A 100 -1.97 12.35 -4.81
N THR A 101 -0.84 11.66 -4.75
CA THR A 101 0.42 12.25 -5.19
C THR A 101 0.32 12.35 -6.71
N PRO A 102 0.36 13.55 -7.31
CA PRO A 102 0.36 13.67 -8.76
C PRO A 102 1.59 12.92 -9.28
N ILE A 103 1.35 11.93 -10.15
CA ILE A 103 2.43 11.20 -10.82
C ILE A 103 3.21 12.24 -11.63
N PRO A 104 4.52 12.43 -11.37
CA PRO A 104 5.33 13.31 -12.21
C PRO A 104 5.32 12.72 -13.62
N VAL A 105 4.58 13.35 -14.53
CA VAL A 105 4.63 12.99 -15.94
C VAL A 105 6.03 13.39 -16.41
N PRO A 106 6.84 12.46 -16.95
CA PRO A 106 8.12 12.84 -17.53
C PRO A 106 7.84 13.90 -18.59
N VAL A 107 8.40 15.10 -18.42
CA VAL A 107 8.32 16.13 -19.45
C VAL A 107 8.98 15.55 -20.69
N GLN A 108 8.19 15.24 -21.72
CA GLN A 108 8.73 14.90 -23.02
C GLN A 108 9.55 16.10 -23.48
N LYS A 109 10.87 16.02 -23.36
CA LYS A 109 11.76 16.94 -24.07
C LYS A 109 11.45 16.71 -25.54
N LYS A 110 10.78 17.67 -26.18
CA LYS A 110 10.74 17.75 -27.64
C LYS A 110 12.20 17.79 -28.08
N VAL A 111 12.70 16.68 -28.59
CA VAL A 111 13.95 16.67 -29.34
C VAL A 111 13.60 17.46 -30.60
N CYS A 112 13.93 18.75 -30.59
CA CYS A 112 13.96 19.53 -31.81
C CYS A 112 15.05 18.87 -32.65
N CYS A 113 14.66 18.11 -33.68
CA CYS A 113 15.59 17.67 -34.70
C CYS A 113 16.21 18.94 -35.29
N GLN A 114 17.40 19.31 -34.83
CA GLN A 114 18.21 20.28 -35.54
C GLN A 114 18.77 19.56 -36.76
N ALA A 115 18.16 19.86 -37.91
CA ALA A 115 18.57 19.39 -39.21
C ALA A 115 19.76 20.20 -39.69
N TRP A 116 20.98 19.64 -39.59
CA TRP A 116 22.17 20.05 -40.32
C TRP A 116 22.95 18.77 -40.64
#